data_AF-A0A2C9LIP1-F1
#
_entry.id   AF-A0A2C9LIP1-F1
#
_cell.length_a   1.000
_cell.length_b   1.000
_cell.length_c   1.000
_cell.angle_alpha   90.00
_cell.angle_beta   90.00
_cell.angle_gamma   90.00
#
_symmetry.space_group_name_H-M   'P 1'
#
loop_
_entity.id
_entity.type
_entity.pdbx_description
1 polymer ?
#
loop_
_entity_poly.entity_id
_entity_poly.type
_entity_poly.pdbx_seq_one_letter_code
_entity_poly.pdbx_strand_id
1 'polypeptide(L)'
;MSQEIDDTVRRIQSHKGVMGVIIVNADGIPLKSTLDNTTSVHYASLIHSLAKKARSVIKEIDSTNDLKFLRVRSKKHEILVAPEHNYSMIVIQKDVN
;
A
#
# COMPACT_ATOMS: atom_id res chain seq x y z
N MET A 1 -10.48 -11.86 -13.69
CA MET A 1 -9.48 -11.61 -12.62
C MET A 1 -8.47 -10.51 -12.98
N SER A 2 -7.66 -10.62 -14.06
CA SER A 2 -6.71 -9.53 -14.40
C SER A 2 -7.42 -8.20 -14.73
N GLN A 3 -8.50 -8.25 -15.53
CA GLN A 3 -9.21 -7.04 -15.97
C GLN A 3 -9.83 -6.24 -14.82
N GLU A 4 -10.47 -6.91 -13.85
CA GLU A 4 -11.11 -6.25 -12.70
C GLU A 4 -10.10 -5.54 -11.78
N ILE A 5 -8.92 -6.14 -11.59
CA ILE A 5 -7.81 -5.55 -10.85
C ILE A 5 -7.32 -4.30 -11.61
N ASP A 6 -7.20 -4.39 -12.94
CA ASP A 6 -6.75 -3.29 -13.77
C ASP A 6 -7.72 -2.11 -13.74
N ASP A 7 -9.01 -2.38 -13.83
CA ASP A 7 -10.06 -1.38 -13.76
C ASP A 7 -10.12 -0.73 -12.37
N THR A 8 -9.92 -1.52 -11.31
CA THR A 8 -9.85 -0.99 -9.94
C THR A 8 -8.63 -0.11 -9.73
N VAL A 9 -7.46 -0.53 -10.20
CA VAL A 9 -6.23 0.28 -10.15
C VAL A 9 -6.42 1.59 -10.92
N ARG A 10 -7.01 1.55 -12.11
CA ARG A 10 -7.32 2.75 -12.91
C ARG A 10 -8.28 3.69 -12.19
N ARG A 11 -9.32 3.14 -11.56
CA ARG A 11 -10.31 3.92 -10.79
C ARG A 11 -9.68 4.60 -9.57
N ILE A 12 -8.74 3.96 -8.89
CA ILE A 12 -8.01 4.60 -7.78
C ILE A 12 -7.06 5.66 -8.31
N GLN A 13 -6.30 5.35 -9.36
CA GLN A 13 -5.36 6.29 -9.99
C GLN A 13 -6.04 7.56 -10.52
N SER A 14 -7.30 7.49 -10.95
CA SER A 14 -8.04 8.65 -11.45
C SER A 14 -8.46 9.65 -10.36
N HIS A 15 -8.35 9.31 -9.08
CA HIS A 15 -8.68 10.23 -8.00
C HIS A 15 -7.65 11.36 -7.91
N LYS A 16 -8.13 12.61 -7.78
CA LYS A 16 -7.28 13.79 -7.68
C LYS A 16 -6.33 13.66 -6.48
N GLY A 17 -5.03 13.78 -6.75
CA GLY A 17 -3.99 13.70 -5.72
C GLY A 17 -3.32 12.35 -5.63
N VAL A 18 -3.91 11.27 -6.17
CA VAL A 18 -3.25 9.97 -6.28
C VAL A 18 -2.10 10.07 -7.27
N MET A 19 -0.90 9.72 -6.81
CA MET A 19 0.34 9.75 -7.59
C MET A 19 0.73 8.36 -8.07
N GLY A 20 0.42 7.32 -7.29
CA GLY A 20 0.73 5.95 -7.66
C GLY A 20 -0.03 4.92 -6.85
N VAL A 21 -0.23 3.75 -7.47
CA VAL A 21 -0.82 2.58 -6.84
C VAL A 21 0.10 1.39 -7.09
N ILE A 22 0.39 0.62 -6.03
CA ILE A 22 1.23 -0.58 -6.08
C ILE A 22 0.47 -1.72 -5.41
N ILE A 23 0.37 -2.86 -6.07
CA ILE A 23 -0.11 -4.12 -5.50
C ILE A 23 1.11 -4.98 -5.21
N VAL A 24 1.27 -5.38 -3.95
CA VAL A 24 2.39 -6.21 -3.49
C VAL A 24 1.88 -7.55 -2.97
N ASN A 25 2.68 -8.60 -3.12
CA ASN A 25 2.42 -9.91 -2.52
C ASN A 25 2.91 -9.99 -1.05
N ALA A 26 2.79 -11.17 -0.45
CA ALA A 26 3.20 -11.44 0.93
C ALA A 26 4.71 -11.32 1.19
N ASP A 27 5.52 -11.33 0.13
CA ASP A 27 6.99 -11.18 0.20
C ASP A 27 7.43 -9.73 -0.04
N GLY A 28 6.50 -8.81 -0.26
CA GLY A 28 6.80 -7.41 -0.57
C GLY A 28 7.27 -7.17 -2.01
N ILE A 29 6.98 -8.10 -2.92
CA ILE A 29 7.30 -7.99 -4.35
C ILE A 29 6.13 -7.27 -5.06
N PRO A 30 6.39 -6.19 -5.83
CA PRO A 30 5.36 -5.57 -6.65
C PRO A 30 4.87 -6.54 -7.73
N LEU A 31 3.56 -6.80 -7.76
CA LEU A 31 2.90 -7.54 -8.83
C LEU A 31 2.36 -6.61 -9.91
N LYS A 32 1.92 -5.42 -9.49
CA LYS A 32 1.40 -4.39 -10.39
C LYS A 32 1.69 -3.02 -9.82
N SER A 33 2.03 -2.08 -10.69
CA SER A 33 2.31 -0.70 -10.28
C SER A 33 1.96 0.27 -11.41
N THR A 34 1.58 1.49 -11.03
CA THR A 34 1.43 2.62 -11.95
C THR A 34 2.68 3.53 -11.96
N LEU A 35 3.71 3.18 -11.20
CA LEU A 35 4.99 3.89 -11.09
C LEU A 35 6.09 3.16 -11.89
N ASP A 36 7.24 3.79 -12.05
CA ASP A 36 8.42 3.12 -12.60
C ASP A 36 8.90 1.98 -11.68
N ASN A 37 9.61 1.02 -12.26
CA ASN A 37 9.99 -0.22 -11.56
C ASN A 37 10.86 0.06 -10.32
N THR A 38 11.83 0.95 -10.43
CA THR A 38 12.77 1.27 -9.34
C THR A 38 12.03 1.86 -8.14
N THR A 39 11.18 2.85 -8.39
CA THR A 39 10.34 3.46 -7.35
C THR A 39 9.38 2.45 -6.74
N SER A 40 8.77 1.60 -7.58
CA SER A 40 7.82 0.57 -7.14
C SER A 40 8.44 -0.43 -6.18
N VAL A 41 9.62 -0.96 -6.52
CA VAL A 41 10.37 -1.91 -5.68
C VAL A 41 10.78 -1.26 -4.37
N HIS A 42 11.22 -0.01 -4.39
CA HIS A 42 11.63 0.71 -3.19
C HIS A 42 10.47 0.91 -2.22
N TYR A 43 9.34 1.43 -2.70
CA TYR A 43 8.14 1.59 -1.87
C TYR A 43 7.61 0.26 -1.37
N ALA A 44 7.53 -0.76 -2.23
CA ALA A 44 7.02 -2.08 -1.86
C ALA A 44 7.83 -2.68 -0.70
N SER A 45 9.16 -2.68 -0.80
CA SER A 45 10.04 -3.25 0.23
C SER A 45 9.90 -2.53 1.59
N LEU A 46 10.03 -1.20 1.58
CA LEU A 46 10.02 -0.42 2.82
C LEU A 46 8.65 -0.41 3.49
N ILE A 47 7.58 -0.22 2.71
CA ILE A 47 6.22 -0.13 3.24
C ILE A 47 5.70 -1.50 3.67
N HIS A 48 6.04 -2.57 2.95
CA HIS A 48 5.71 -3.94 3.38
C HIS A 48 6.35 -4.24 4.75
N SER A 49 7.65 -3.96 4.91
CA SER A 49 8.36 -4.14 6.18
C SER A 49 7.74 -3.34 7.32
N LEU A 50 7.36 -2.08 7.06
CA LEU A 50 6.69 -1.23 8.03
C LEU A 50 5.31 -1.78 8.44
N ALA A 51 4.47 -2.15 7.46
CA ALA A 51 3.14 -2.70 7.70
C ALA A 51 3.20 -4.01 8.50
N LYS A 52 4.18 -4.88 8.21
CA LYS A 52 4.42 -6.12 8.96
C LYS A 52 4.75 -5.84 10.42
N LYS A 53 5.66 -4.89 10.69
CA LYS A 53 6.01 -4.46 12.06
C LYS A 53 4.80 -3.87 12.79
N ALA A 54 4.04 -2.99 12.13
CA ALA A 54 2.83 -2.41 12.71
C ALA A 54 1.80 -3.49 13.08
N ARG A 55 1.57 -4.47 12.20
CA ARG A 55 0.69 -5.62 12.46
C ARG A 55 1.16 -6.44 13.66
N SER A 56 2.47 -6.72 13.77
CA SER A 56 3.04 -7.43 14.92
C SER A 56 2.77 -6.71 16.24
N VAL A 57 2.98 -5.40 16.29
CA VAL A 57 2.72 -4.59 17.50
C VAL A 57 1.25 -4.60 17.87
N ILE A 58 0.33 -4.48 16.90
CA ILE A 58 -1.11 -4.55 17.16
C ILE A 58 -1.49 -5.91 17.77
N LYS A 59 -0.95 -7.00 17.23
CA LYS A 59 -1.22 -8.35 17.74
C LYS A 59 -0.61 -8.63 19.12
N GLU A 60 0.49 -7.96 19.45
CA GLU A 60 1.10 -8.02 20.78
C GLU A 60 0.22 -7.31 21.82
N ILE A 61 -0.42 -6.21 21.44
CA ILE A 61 -1.37 -5.47 22.30
C ILE A 61 -2.68 -6.23 22.48
N ASP A 62 -3.27 -6.73 21.39
CA ASP A 62 -4.49 -7.53 21.38
C ASP A 62 -4.44 -8.56 20.25
N SER A 63 -4.36 -9.84 20.60
CA SER A 63 -4.23 -10.94 19.65
C SER A 63 -5.48 -11.18 18.80
N THR A 64 -6.64 -10.65 19.20
CA THR A 64 -7.90 -10.73 18.45
C THR A 64 -8.02 -9.64 17.40
N ASN A 65 -7.18 -8.61 17.47
CA ASN A 65 -7.17 -7.49 16.53
C ASN A 65 -6.19 -7.73 15.37
N ASP A 66 -6.45 -7.07 14.25
CA ASP A 66 -5.57 -7.13 13.08
C ASP A 66 -5.47 -5.78 12.38
N LEU A 67 -4.33 -5.54 11.71
CA LEU A 67 -4.13 -4.32 10.95
C LEU A 67 -5.04 -4.33 9.72
N LYS A 68 -6.05 -3.46 9.70
CA LYS A 68 -6.94 -3.27 8.53
C LYS A 68 -6.45 -2.20 7.58
N PHE A 69 -5.86 -1.14 8.12
CA PHE A 69 -5.42 -0.01 7.33
C PHE A 69 -4.29 0.74 8.04
N LEU A 70 -3.29 1.17 7.28
CA LEU A 70 -2.18 1.99 7.76
C LEU A 70 -2.07 3.24 6.90
N ARG A 71 -2.04 4.41 7.55
CA ARG A 71 -1.86 5.71 6.92
C ARG A 71 -0.58 6.35 7.46
N VAL A 72 0.36 6.64 6.58
CA VAL A 72 1.63 7.32 6.92
C VAL A 72 1.66 8.65 6.21
N ARG A 73 1.67 9.74 6.96
CA ARG A 73 1.75 11.10 6.41
C ARG A 73 3.15 11.68 6.59
N SER A 74 3.64 12.28 5.53
CA SER A 74 4.84 13.11 5.52
C SER A 74 4.51 14.48 4.94
N LYS A 75 5.45 15.43 5.01
CA LYS A 75 5.27 16.77 4.42
C LYS A 75 5.11 16.76 2.89
N LYS A 76 5.55 15.70 2.20
CA LYS A 76 5.50 15.61 0.73
C LYS A 76 4.37 14.71 0.25
N HIS A 77 4.25 13.55 0.89
CA HIS A 77 3.34 12.50 0.46
C HIS A 77 2.61 11.89 1.63
N GLU A 78 1.43 11.36 1.33
CA GLU A 78 0.68 10.48 2.19
C GLU A 78 0.64 9.08 1.56
N ILE A 79 0.92 8.06 2.36
CA ILE A 79 0.96 6.67 1.95
C ILE A 79 -0.16 5.94 2.67
N LEU A 80 -1.04 5.33 1.89
CA LEU A 80 -2.14 4.49 2.37
C LEU A 80 -1.81 3.04 2.10
N VAL A 81 -1.96 2.18 3.08
CA VAL A 81 -1.69 0.75 2.97
C VAL A 81 -2.91 -0.01 3.45
N ALA A 82 -3.48 -0.81 2.56
CA ALA A 82 -4.56 -1.74 2.85
C ALA A 82 -4.03 -3.17 2.69
N PRO A 83 -3.58 -3.82 3.78
CA PRO A 83 -3.22 -5.23 3.76
C PRO A 83 -4.48 -6.11 3.71
N GLU A 84 -4.51 -7.10 2.82
CA GLU A 84 -5.59 -8.09 2.72
C GLU A 84 -4.99 -9.46 2.41
N HIS A 85 -5.13 -10.40 3.35
CA HIS A 85 -4.53 -11.74 3.29
C HIS A 85 -3.05 -11.75 2.85
N ASN A 86 -2.77 -12.24 1.65
CA ASN A 86 -1.43 -12.40 1.07
C ASN A 86 -1.04 -11.25 0.14
N TYR A 87 -1.80 -10.18 0.13
CA TYR A 87 -1.55 -9.01 -0.71
C TYR A 87 -1.63 -7.73 0.11
N SER A 88 -1.05 -6.66 -0.40
CA SER A 88 -1.31 -5.33 0.11
C SER A 88 -1.41 -4.35 -1.04
N MET A 89 -2.36 -3.43 -0.92
CA MET A 89 -2.47 -2.29 -1.81
C MET A 89 -1.81 -1.08 -1.13
N ILE A 90 -0.86 -0.47 -1.83
CA ILE A 90 -0.15 0.74 -1.41
C ILE A 90 -0.57 1.85 -2.36
N VAL A 91 -1.10 2.94 -1.81
CA VAL A 91 -1.44 4.16 -2.56
C VAL A 91 -0.57 5.29 -2.08
N ILE A 92 0.10 5.96 -3.02
CA ILE A 92 0.90 7.16 -2.78
C ILE A 92 0.08 8.34 -3.30
N GLN A 93 -0.17 9.33 -2.46
CA GLN A 93 -0.89 10.55 -2.83
C GLN A 93 -0.21 11.80 -2.29
N LYS A 94 -0.52 12.95 -2.88
CA LYS A 94 -0.14 14.26 -2.35
C LYS A 94 -0.77 14.46 -0.97
N ASP A 95 -0.05 15.09 -0.06
CA ASP A 95 -0.67 15.60 1.16
C ASP A 95 -1.64 16.74 0.82
N VAL A 96 -2.76 16.84 1.53
CA VAL A 96 -3.87 17.77 1.21
C VAL A 96 -3.84 19.02 2.11
N ASN A 97 -2.70 19.33 2.72
CA ASN A 97 -2.53 20.54 3.54
C ASN A 97 -1.82 21.65 2.76
#